data_AF-A0A7W0M5B8-F1
#
_entry.id   AF-A0A7W0M5B8-F1
#
_cell.length_a   1.000
_cell.length_b   1.000
_cell.length_c   1.000
_cell.angle_alpha   90.00
_cell.angle_beta   90.00
_cell.angle_gamma   90.00
#
_symmetry.space_group_name_H-M   'P 1'
#
loop_
_entity.id
_entity.type
_entity.pdbx_description
1 polymer ?
#
loop_
_entity_poly.entity_id
_entity_poly.type
_entity_poly.pdbx_seq_one_letter_code
_entity_poly.pdbx_strand_id
1 'polypeptide(L)'
;MPYEKSSEQSTTGTILRDPQNPCGVTSVCVISHLLGSPKTLEQIRGQIIPDPLGRNSLAEVRDALESFGFETLALKMRWGDLPRSGPPMILHLAGDHFVVGAGFAGDNLVIVDPPYAPQLRSQTELSSWTGITLLIARDRRELEGLQEMFR
;
A
#
# COMPACT_ATOMS: atom_id res chain seq x y z
N MET A 1 -7.79 20.57 -31.89
CA MET A 1 -6.85 20.53 -30.75
C MET A 1 -6.19 19.15 -30.78
N PRO A 2 -4.96 19.00 -31.31
CA PRO A 2 -4.31 17.70 -31.36
C PRO A 2 -3.79 17.30 -29.98
N TYR A 3 -4.04 16.05 -29.61
CA TYR A 3 -3.51 15.40 -28.42
C TYR A 3 -2.07 14.97 -28.73
N GLU A 4 -1.09 15.72 -28.25
CA GLU A 4 0.32 15.34 -28.33
C GLU A 4 0.56 14.14 -27.42
N LYS A 5 0.93 13.01 -28.03
CA LYS A 5 1.59 11.90 -27.36
C LYS A 5 2.97 12.39 -26.91
N SER A 6 3.17 12.58 -25.60
CA SER A 6 4.49 12.57 -25.00
C SER A 6 4.83 11.16 -24.54
N SER A 7 6.01 10.73 -24.96
CA SER A 7 6.57 9.39 -24.93
C SER A 7 7.25 9.07 -23.59
N GLU A 8 7.50 7.76 -23.42
CA GLU A 8 8.46 7.14 -22.49
C GLU A 8 8.14 7.18 -21.00
N GLN A 9 7.24 6.27 -20.61
CA GLN A 9 7.21 5.79 -19.23
C GLN A 9 8.43 4.87 -19.01
N SER A 10 9.47 5.46 -18.42
CA SER A 10 10.68 4.79 -17.96
C SER A 10 10.35 3.54 -17.15
N THR A 11 10.82 2.38 -17.62
CA THR A 11 10.65 1.05 -17.04
C THR A 11 11.45 0.79 -15.76
N THR A 12 11.93 1.85 -15.10
CA THR A 12 12.71 1.75 -13.86
C THR A 12 12.27 2.85 -12.92
N GLY A 13 11.19 2.59 -12.17
CA GLY A 13 10.70 3.50 -11.14
C GLY A 13 11.78 3.74 -10.10
N THR A 14 12.40 4.92 -10.12
CA THR A 14 13.25 5.37 -9.02
C THR A 14 12.39 5.42 -7.76
N ILE A 15 12.77 4.64 -6.74
CA ILE A 15 12.19 4.75 -5.40
C ILE A 15 12.51 6.16 -4.90
N LEU A 16 11.54 7.06 -4.98
CA LEU A 16 11.69 8.41 -4.45
C LEU A 16 11.56 8.34 -2.95
N ARG A 17 12.71 8.43 -2.28
CA ARG A 17 12.79 8.62 -0.84
C ARG A 17 12.55 10.09 -0.59
N ASP A 18 11.35 10.41 -0.14
CA ASP A 18 10.98 11.77 0.24
C ASP A 18 10.76 11.84 1.76
N PRO A 19 11.73 12.33 2.54
CA PRO A 19 11.56 12.55 3.97
C PRO A 19 10.37 13.45 4.32
N GLN A 20 9.92 14.29 3.38
CA GLN A 20 8.77 15.17 3.57
C GLN A 20 7.44 14.43 3.38
N ASN A 21 7.45 13.34 2.59
CA ASN A 21 6.29 12.48 2.31
C ASN A 21 6.66 10.99 2.50
N PRO A 22 6.83 10.54 3.75
CA PRO A 22 7.23 9.16 4.05
C PRO A 22 6.20 8.16 3.50
N CYS A 23 6.66 7.12 2.80
CA CYS A 23 5.77 6.16 2.13
C CYS A 23 4.90 5.35 3.12
N GLY A 24 5.44 5.00 4.29
CA GLY A 24 4.69 4.34 5.36
C GLY A 24 3.55 5.21 5.91
N VAL A 25 3.87 6.44 6.33
CA VAL A 25 2.90 7.45 6.81
C VAL A 25 1.80 7.69 5.77
N THR A 26 2.20 7.83 4.51
CA THR A 26 1.28 8.11 3.40
C THR A 26 0.38 6.91 3.11
N SER A 27 0.91 5.69 3.17
CA SER A 27 0.13 4.45 3.01
C SER A 27 -0.95 4.32 4.09
N VAL A 28 -0.60 4.58 5.36
CA VAL A 28 -1.58 4.59 6.47
C VAL A 28 -2.68 5.62 6.22
N CYS A 29 -2.32 6.81 5.74
CA CYS A 29 -3.29 7.84 5.37
C CYS A 29 -4.26 7.33 4.32
N VAL A 30 -3.76 6.87 3.17
CA VAL A 30 -4.59 6.37 2.07
C VAL A 30 -5.50 5.23 2.52
N ILE A 31 -4.98 4.23 3.24
CA ILE A 31 -5.78 3.13 3.79
C ILE A 31 -6.91 3.64 4.68
N SER A 32 -6.62 4.58 5.58
CA SER A 32 -7.63 5.11 6.50
C SER A 32 -8.79 5.80 5.78
N HIS A 33 -8.50 6.50 4.69
CA HIS A 33 -9.51 7.15 3.84
C HIS A 33 -10.31 6.12 3.05
N LEU A 34 -9.65 5.13 2.43
CA LEU A 34 -10.32 4.08 1.66
C LEU A 34 -11.25 3.21 2.53
N LEU A 35 -10.90 3.00 3.80
CA LEU A 35 -11.71 2.25 4.75
C LEU A 35 -12.76 3.09 5.50
N GLY A 36 -12.91 4.37 5.14
CA GLY A 36 -13.97 5.25 5.69
C GLY A 36 -13.71 5.79 7.09
N SER A 37 -12.47 5.73 7.60
CA SER A 37 -12.05 6.30 8.89
C SER A 37 -10.86 7.25 8.66
N PRO A 38 -11.07 8.37 7.95
CA PRO A 38 -9.98 9.21 7.46
C PRO A 38 -9.13 9.79 8.61
N LYS A 39 -7.81 9.64 8.50
CA LYS A 39 -6.83 10.27 9.39
C LYS A 39 -6.06 11.37 8.67
N THR A 40 -5.63 12.38 9.41
CA THR A 40 -4.72 13.41 8.91
C THR A 40 -3.26 12.94 9.03
N LEU A 41 -2.37 13.49 8.19
CA LEU A 41 -0.94 13.20 8.30
C LEU A 41 -0.37 13.56 9.69
N GLU A 42 -0.91 14.59 10.33
CA GLU A 42 -0.53 14.98 11.69
C GLU A 42 -0.90 13.91 12.72
N GLN A 43 -2.12 13.38 12.66
CA GLN A 43 -2.56 12.28 13.53
C GLN A 43 -1.67 11.05 13.36
N ILE A 44 -1.33 10.72 12.11
CA ILE A 44 -0.49 9.56 11.77
C ILE A 44 0.95 9.76 12.25
N ARG A 45 1.52 10.96 12.10
CA ARG A 45 2.87 11.28 12.61
C ARG A 45 2.98 11.17 14.14
N GLY A 46 1.86 11.26 14.86
CA GLY A 46 1.81 10.96 16.29
C GLY A 46 1.92 9.47 16.64
N GLN A 47 1.76 8.57 15.66
CA GLN A 47 1.75 7.11 15.85
C GLN A 47 2.94 6.41 15.17
N ILE A 48 3.41 6.95 14.05
CA ILE A 48 4.51 6.41 13.26
C ILE A 48 5.50 7.51 12.91
N ILE A 49 6.73 7.33 13.37
CA ILE A 49 7.82 8.28 13.17
C ILE A 49 8.80 7.64 12.17
N PRO A 50 8.94 8.19 10.95
CA PRO A 50 9.91 7.70 9.99
C PRO A 50 11.34 7.96 10.43
N ASP A 51 12.27 7.16 9.92
CA ASP A 51 13.70 7.43 10.06
C ASP A 51 14.11 8.72 9.30
N PRO A 52 15.35 9.22 9.46
CA PRO A 52 15.80 10.43 8.76
C PRO A 52 15.76 10.35 7.22
N LEU A 53 15.62 9.16 6.65
CA LEU A 53 15.48 8.93 5.21
C LEU A 53 14.01 8.81 4.78
N GLY A 54 13.06 8.98 5.69
CA GLY A 54 11.62 8.87 5.42
C GLY A 54 11.11 7.42 5.40
N ARG A 55 11.86 6.45 5.94
CA ARG A 55 11.50 5.03 5.89
C ARG A 55 10.79 4.58 7.16
N ASN A 56 9.98 3.53 7.01
CA ASN A 56 9.39 2.79 8.11
C ASN A 56 9.58 1.29 7.90
N SER A 57 9.56 0.53 8.99
CA SER A 57 9.43 -0.93 8.91
C SER A 57 7.96 -1.32 8.69
N LEU A 58 7.74 -2.54 8.19
CA LEU A 58 6.38 -3.09 8.07
C LEU A 58 5.67 -3.17 9.43
N ALA A 59 6.43 -3.47 10.50
CA ALA A 59 5.89 -3.53 11.85
C ALA A 59 5.41 -2.17 12.34
N GLU A 60 6.14 -1.09 12.07
CA GLU A 60 5.70 0.28 12.42
C GLU A 60 4.42 0.68 11.66
N VAL A 61 4.33 0.36 10.37
CA VAL A 61 3.12 0.61 9.56
C VAL A 61 1.93 -0.17 10.11
N ARG A 62 2.15 -1.43 10.47
CA ARG A 62 1.16 -2.29 11.10
C ARG A 62 0.66 -1.71 12.41
N ASP A 63 1.58 -1.41 13.33
CA ASP A 63 1.25 -0.95 14.68
C ASP A 63 0.50 0.39 14.64
N ALA A 64 0.81 1.26 13.67
CA ALA A 64 0.08 2.50 13.46
C ALA A 64 -1.35 2.30 12.94
N LEU A 65 -1.58 1.33 12.04
CA LEU A 65 -2.93 0.98 11.62
C LEU A 65 -3.74 0.42 12.79
N GLU A 66 -3.13 -0.48 13.57
CA GLU A 66 -3.77 -1.09 14.73
C GLU A 66 -4.08 -0.07 15.83
N SER A 67 -3.23 0.94 16.04
CA SER A 67 -3.51 2.01 16.99
C SER A 67 -4.70 2.90 16.57
N PHE A 68 -5.07 2.89 15.29
CA PHE A 68 -6.29 3.54 14.78
C PHE A 68 -7.53 2.63 14.81
N GLY A 69 -7.42 1.42 15.33
CA GLY A 69 -8.52 0.47 15.49
C GLY A 69 -8.76 -0.43 14.28
N PHE A 70 -7.85 -0.45 13.31
CA PHE A 70 -7.86 -1.48 12.27
C PHE A 70 -7.26 -2.78 12.80
N GLU A 71 -7.55 -3.87 12.10
CA GLU A 71 -6.93 -5.16 12.32
C GLU A 71 -6.06 -5.48 11.10
N THR A 72 -4.92 -6.16 11.31
CA THR A 72 -3.99 -6.39 10.21
C THR A 72 -3.50 -7.83 10.14
N LEU A 73 -3.12 -8.27 8.94
CA LEU A 73 -2.52 -9.57 8.69
C LEU A 73 -1.43 -9.46 7.64
N ALA A 74 -0.17 -9.68 8.05
CA ALA A 74 0.95 -9.75 7.14
C ALA A 74 1.08 -11.16 6.56
N LEU A 75 1.03 -11.30 5.24
CA LEU A 75 1.17 -12.57 4.53
C LEU A 75 2.21 -12.46 3.41
N LYS A 76 2.77 -13.61 3.05
CA LYS A 76 3.49 -13.77 1.78
C LYS A 76 2.53 -14.36 0.75
N MET A 77 2.14 -13.55 -0.23
CA MET A 77 1.13 -13.87 -1.23
C MET A 77 1.74 -14.03 -2.62
N ARG A 78 1.05 -14.76 -3.51
CA ARG A 78 1.34 -14.75 -4.95
C ARG A 78 0.42 -13.74 -5.63
N TRP A 79 0.81 -13.27 -6.82
CA TRP A 79 0.03 -12.27 -7.57
C TRP A 79 -1.44 -12.70 -7.77
N GLY A 80 -1.66 -13.95 -8.14
CA GLY A 80 -3.01 -14.51 -8.35
C GLY A 80 -3.87 -14.61 -7.07
N ASP A 81 -3.27 -14.47 -5.89
CA ASP A 81 -4.00 -14.49 -4.62
C ASP A 81 -4.52 -13.10 -4.23
N LEU A 82 -3.89 -12.03 -4.74
CA LEU A 82 -4.21 -10.65 -4.38
C LEU A 82 -5.66 -10.23 -4.70
N PRO A 83 -6.29 -10.65 -5.82
CA PRO A 83 -7.71 -10.33 -6.04
C PRO A 83 -8.64 -10.92 -4.98
N ARG A 84 -8.23 -12.03 -4.34
CA ARG A 84 -9.05 -12.72 -3.34
C ARG A 84 -9.01 -12.03 -1.98
N SER A 85 -7.93 -11.32 -1.65
CA SER A 85 -7.74 -10.75 -0.32
C SER A 85 -8.63 -9.57 0.01
N GLY A 86 -9.36 -9.01 -0.95
CA GLY A 86 -10.23 -7.87 -0.72
C GLY A 86 -9.43 -6.57 -0.49
N PRO A 87 -9.24 -5.74 -1.52
CA PRO A 87 -8.58 -4.44 -1.34
C PRO A 87 -9.39 -3.53 -0.40
N PRO A 88 -8.74 -2.55 0.26
CA PRO A 88 -7.37 -2.12 0.04
C PRO A 88 -6.32 -2.90 0.85
N MET A 89 -5.08 -2.91 0.37
CA MET A 89 -3.94 -3.57 1.02
C MET A 89 -2.64 -2.76 0.85
N ILE A 90 -1.65 -2.99 1.70
CA ILE A 90 -0.31 -2.41 1.53
C ILE A 90 0.64 -3.47 0.99
N LEU A 91 1.33 -3.16 -0.10
CA LEU A 91 2.35 -4.01 -0.69
C LEU A 91 3.73 -3.49 -0.30
N HIS A 92 4.59 -4.39 0.18
CA HIS A 92 5.98 -4.06 0.47
C HIS A 92 6.87 -4.40 -0.74
N LEU A 93 7.51 -3.36 -1.28
CA LEU A 93 8.43 -3.46 -2.40
C LEU A 93 9.87 -3.52 -1.91
N ALA A 94 10.73 -4.19 -2.65
CA ALA A 94 12.16 -4.24 -2.34
C ALA A 94 12.75 -2.83 -2.22
N GLY A 95 13.57 -2.59 -1.18
CA GLY A 95 14.18 -1.28 -0.91
C GLY A 95 13.42 -0.41 0.10
N ASP A 96 12.64 -1.01 0.99
CA ASP A 96 11.87 -0.36 2.07
C ASP A 96 10.80 0.62 1.55
N HIS A 97 10.11 0.27 0.46
CA HIS A 97 9.02 1.09 -0.11
C HIS A 97 7.66 0.42 0.06
N PHE A 98 6.64 1.23 0.32
CA PHE A 98 5.26 0.77 0.48
C PHE A 98 4.37 1.46 -0.53
N VAL A 99 3.47 0.68 -1.13
CA VAL A 99 2.43 1.19 -2.02
C VAL A 99 1.08 0.59 -1.63
N VAL A 100 -0.01 1.32 -1.91
CA VAL A 100 -1.36 0.84 -1.62
C VAL A 100 -1.97 0.20 -2.86
N GLY A 101 -2.40 -1.05 -2.75
CA GLY A 101 -3.28 -1.69 -3.71
C GLY A 101 -4.73 -1.35 -3.37
N ALA A 102 -5.39 -0.53 -4.19
CA ALA A 102 -6.73 -0.01 -3.91
C ALA A 102 -7.87 -0.80 -4.58
N GLY A 103 -7.55 -1.69 -5.52
CA GLY A 103 -8.55 -2.33 -6.36
C GLY A 103 -7.94 -3.12 -7.50
N PHE A 104 -8.77 -3.80 -8.27
CA PHE A 104 -8.36 -4.46 -9.51
C PHE A 104 -9.18 -3.93 -10.70
N ALA A 105 -8.52 -3.77 -11.84
CA ALA A 105 -9.14 -3.49 -13.12
C ALA A 105 -8.68 -4.54 -14.14
N GLY A 106 -9.52 -5.58 -14.33
CA GLY A 106 -9.08 -6.81 -14.98
C GLY A 106 -7.99 -7.48 -14.16
N ASP A 107 -6.89 -7.87 -14.82
CA ASP A 107 -5.74 -8.53 -14.17
C ASP A 107 -4.72 -7.53 -13.57
N ASN A 108 -4.98 -6.23 -13.71
CA ASN A 108 -4.11 -5.18 -13.21
C ASN A 108 -4.54 -4.69 -11.83
N LEU A 109 -3.56 -4.52 -10.95
CA LEU A 109 -3.75 -3.91 -9.64
C LEU A 109 -3.76 -2.39 -9.77
N VAL A 110 -4.72 -1.73 -9.14
CA VAL A 110 -4.76 -0.26 -9.00
C VAL A 110 -3.83 0.12 -7.85
N ILE A 111 -2.69 0.70 -8.18
CA ILE A 111 -1.69 1.19 -7.23
C ILE A 111 -1.90 2.67 -6.94
N VAL A 112 -1.91 3.01 -5.66
CA VAL A 112 -1.86 4.38 -5.15
C VAL A 112 -0.53 4.57 -4.41
N ASP A 113 0.33 5.42 -4.96
CA ASP A 113 1.66 5.76 -4.43
C ASP A 113 1.88 7.27 -4.58
N PRO A 114 1.38 8.08 -3.63
CA PRO A 114 1.50 9.54 -3.72
C PRO A 114 2.97 9.98 -3.79
N PRO A 115 3.28 11.08 -4.52
CA PRO A 115 2.35 12.07 -5.06
C PRO A 115 1.77 11.72 -6.44
N TYR A 116 2.03 10.52 -6.95
CA TYR A 116 1.57 10.12 -8.28
C TYR A 116 0.07 9.87 -8.33
N ALA A 117 -0.53 10.16 -9.48
CA ALA A 117 -1.89 9.72 -9.77
C ALA A 117 -1.97 8.18 -9.72
N PRO A 118 -3.13 7.59 -9.36
CA PRO A 118 -3.30 6.13 -9.36
C PRO A 118 -2.91 5.49 -10.69
N GLN A 119 -2.24 4.34 -10.63
CA GLN A 119 -1.72 3.64 -11.80
C GLN A 119 -2.22 2.20 -11.84
N LEU A 120 -2.46 1.68 -13.04
CA LEU A 120 -2.66 0.24 -13.24
C LEU A 120 -1.29 -0.42 -13.39
N ARG A 121 -1.08 -1.49 -12.64
CA ARG A 121 0.15 -2.29 -12.71
C ARG A 121 -0.18 -3.77 -12.84
N SER A 122 0.40 -4.40 -13.85
CA SER A 122 0.47 -5.85 -14.00
C SER A 122 1.54 -6.46 -13.10
N GLN A 123 1.55 -7.79 -12.98
CA GLN A 123 2.56 -8.53 -12.22
C GLN A 123 3.99 -8.20 -12.67
N THR A 124 4.20 -8.11 -13.99
CA THR A 124 5.53 -7.85 -14.57
C THR A 124 6.00 -6.43 -14.30
N GLU A 125 5.08 -5.46 -14.22
CA GLU A 125 5.42 -4.08 -13.92
C GLU A 125 5.71 -3.85 -12.44
N LEU A 126 5.13 -4.66 -11.55
CA LEU A 126 5.39 -4.63 -10.11
C LEU A 126 6.46 -5.65 -9.68
N SER A 127 7.52 -5.80 -10.48
CA SER A 127 8.56 -6.82 -10.28
C SER A 127 9.37 -6.67 -8.97
N SER A 128 9.35 -5.49 -8.34
CA SER A 128 9.97 -5.25 -7.04
C SER A 128 9.15 -5.77 -5.86
N TRP A 129 7.88 -6.16 -6.07
CA TRP A 129 7.06 -6.76 -5.03
C TRP A 129 7.51 -8.19 -4.75
N THR A 130 7.85 -8.46 -3.48
CA THR A 130 8.43 -9.73 -3.05
C THR A 130 7.41 -10.76 -2.55
N GLY A 131 6.11 -10.43 -2.70
CA GLY A 131 4.99 -11.21 -2.15
C GLY A 131 4.53 -10.72 -0.77
N ILE A 132 5.34 -9.92 -0.06
CA ILE A 132 4.99 -9.40 1.26
C ILE A 132 3.84 -8.38 1.12
N THR A 133 2.72 -8.69 1.77
CA THR A 133 1.49 -7.90 1.71
C THR A 133 0.90 -7.80 3.12
N LEU A 134 0.52 -6.59 3.50
CA LEU A 134 -0.26 -6.33 4.70
C LEU A 134 -1.72 -6.17 4.29
N LEU A 135 -2.54 -7.11 4.72
CA LEU A 135 -3.99 -7.02 4.61
C LEU A 135 -4.53 -6.21 5.80
N ILE A 136 -5.57 -5.42 5.56
CA ILE A 136 -6.18 -4.55 6.55
C ILE A 136 -7.67 -4.86 6.61
N ALA A 137 -8.15 -5.12 7.82
CA ALA A 137 -9.55 -5.36 8.14
C ALA A 137 -10.07 -4.24 9.05
N ARG A 138 -11.35 -3.90 8.93
CA ARG A 138 -11.99 -2.90 9.80
C ARG A 138 -12.21 -3.40 11.22
N ASP A 139 -12.35 -4.71 11.38
CA ASP A 139 -12.58 -5.37 12.67
C ASP A 139 -12.06 -6.81 12.68
N ARG A 140 -12.12 -7.44 13.86
CA ARG A 140 -11.66 -8.81 14.10
C ARG A 140 -12.38 -9.84 13.24
N ARG A 141 -13.67 -9.65 12.98
CA ARG A 141 -14.49 -10.59 12.21
C ARG A 141 -14.07 -10.62 10.75
N GLU A 142 -13.81 -9.44 10.18
CA GLU A 142 -13.26 -9.32 8.83
C GLU A 142 -11.85 -9.94 8.75
N LEU A 143 -11.01 -9.74 9.77
CA LEU A 143 -9.70 -10.37 9.86
C LEU A 143 -9.77 -11.91 9.87
N GLU A 144 -10.64 -12.49 10.71
CA GLU A 144 -10.85 -13.94 10.79
C GLU A 144 -11.26 -14.53 9.44
N GLY A 145 -12.11 -13.82 8.69
CA GLY A 145 -12.49 -14.19 7.33
C GLY A 145 -11.29 -14.24 6.37
N LEU A 146 -10.37 -13.27 6.47
CA LEU A 146 -9.13 -13.27 5.70
C LEU A 146 -8.19 -14.41 6.11
N GLN A 147 -8.06 -14.68 7.42
CA GLN A 147 -7.21 -15.75 7.92
C GLN A 147 -7.66 -17.12 7.44
N GLU A 148 -8.97 -17.40 7.46
CA GLU A 148 -9.52 -18.66 6.97
C GLU A 148 -9.35 -18.80 5.45
N MET A 149 -9.41 -17.70 4.70
CA MET A 149 -9.23 -17.71 3.25
C MET A 149 -7.82 -18.13 2.79
N PHE A 150 -6.80 -17.84 3.61
CA PHE A 150 -5.38 -18.04 3.31
C PHE A 150 -4.68 -19.05 4.24
N ARG A 151 -5.46 -19.82 5.01
CA ARG A 151 -4.98 -20.99 5.76
C ARG A 151 -4.70 -22.14 4.80
#